data_AF-A0A4R6SLK7-F1
#
_entry.id   AF-A0A4R6SLK7-F1
#
_cell.length_a   1.000
_cell.length_b   1.000
_cell.length_c   1.000
_cell.angle_alpha   90.00
_cell.angle_beta   90.00
_cell.angle_gamma   90.00
#
_symmetry.space_group_name_H-M   'P 1'
#
loop_
_entity.id
_entity.type
_entity.pdbx_description
1 polymer ?
#
loop_
_entity_poly.entity_id
_entity_poly.type
_entity_poly.pdbx_seq_one_letter_code
_entity_poly.pdbx_strand_id
1 'polypeptide(L)'
;MISAAQQALLNRWLSGASVVCDHSWGLVGTTVLELAWLDQEHNIAPAIVQRTRRLIESWPTPPAVLVPTHGDWQPRNWLVHEGVVTVIDFGRAALRPAYTDFERLAAQQFLADPSLEPAFLAGYGTDPREREAWPRAQLREAVGTAVYAFRVGDGEFERQGHRMVADALRAFPD
;
A
#
# COMPACT_ATOMS: atom_id res chain seq x y z
N MET A 1 -4.58 21.44 6.90
CA MET A 1 -4.07 22.55 6.07
C MET A 1 -2.76 22.13 5.41
N ILE A 2 -2.75 21.90 4.10
CA ILE A 2 -1.53 21.56 3.35
C ILE A 2 -0.55 22.76 3.32
N SER A 3 0.74 22.48 3.29
CA SER A 3 1.77 23.53 3.26
C SER A 3 1.84 24.24 1.91
N ALA A 4 2.44 25.44 1.88
CA ALA A 4 2.66 26.20 0.63
C ALA A 4 3.47 25.40 -0.41
N ALA A 5 4.38 24.54 0.05
CA ALA A 5 5.17 23.66 -0.82
C ALA A 5 4.30 22.54 -1.45
N GLN A 6 3.38 21.95 -0.67
CA GLN A 6 2.43 20.94 -1.15
C GLN A 6 1.42 21.55 -2.13
N GLN A 7 0.94 22.76 -1.86
CA GLN A 7 0.06 23.51 -2.77
C GLN A 7 0.75 23.78 -4.13
N ALA A 8 2.04 24.15 -4.12
CA ALA A 8 2.81 24.39 -5.34
C ALA A 8 3.00 23.11 -6.19
N LEU A 9 3.19 21.96 -5.54
CA LEU A 9 3.24 20.65 -6.20
C LEU A 9 1.90 20.26 -6.83
N LEU A 10 0.80 20.43 -6.10
CA LEU A 10 -0.55 20.16 -6.62
C LEU A 10 -0.87 21.04 -7.83
N ASN A 11 -0.54 22.33 -7.79
CA ASN A 11 -0.77 23.25 -8.90
C ASN A 11 0.06 22.91 -10.16
N ARG A 12 1.22 22.27 -9.99
CA ARG A 12 2.04 21.79 -11.11
C ARG A 12 1.50 20.52 -11.76
N TRP A 13 0.88 19.63 -10.97
CA TRP A 13 0.36 18.35 -11.45
C TRP A 13 -1.09 18.45 -11.94
N LEU A 14 -1.89 19.32 -11.34
CA LEU A 14 -3.31 19.50 -11.63
C LEU A 14 -3.58 20.99 -11.84
N SER A 15 -3.11 21.54 -12.96
CA SER A 15 -3.31 22.95 -13.27
C SER A 15 -4.81 23.28 -13.33
N GLY A 16 -5.29 24.07 -12.37
CA GLY A 16 -6.69 24.50 -12.29
C GLY A 16 -7.55 23.82 -11.22
N ALA A 17 -7.01 22.87 -10.45
CA ALA A 17 -7.71 22.29 -9.31
C ALA A 17 -7.71 23.23 -8.10
N SER A 18 -8.87 23.44 -7.47
CA SER A 18 -8.99 24.15 -6.19
C SER A 18 -9.33 23.16 -5.06
N VAL A 19 -8.74 23.36 -3.88
CA VAL A 19 -9.10 22.57 -2.70
C VAL A 19 -10.45 23.08 -2.20
N VAL A 20 -11.50 22.33 -2.49
CA VAL A 20 -12.89 22.65 -2.10
C VAL A 20 -13.14 22.33 -0.61
N CYS A 21 -12.46 21.29 -0.10
CA CYS A 21 -12.54 20.86 1.30
C CYS A 21 -11.29 20.07 1.70
N ASP A 22 -10.73 20.37 2.87
CA ASP A 22 -9.61 19.62 3.45
C ASP A 22 -10.14 18.41 4.23
N HIS A 23 -10.14 17.24 3.59
CA HIS A 23 -10.39 15.96 4.25
C HIS A 23 -9.10 15.28 4.71
N SER A 24 -8.03 16.04 4.97
CA SER A 24 -6.85 15.49 5.64
C SER A 24 -7.26 15.10 7.06
N TRP A 25 -7.69 13.85 7.20
CA TRP A 25 -7.80 13.19 8.48
C TRP A 25 -6.42 13.31 9.14
N GLY A 26 -6.34 13.66 10.43
CA GLY A 26 -5.12 13.46 11.18
C GLY A 26 -4.83 11.96 11.16
N LEU A 27 -4.13 11.48 10.13
CA LEU A 27 -3.97 10.06 9.80
C LEU A 27 -3.03 9.42 10.80
N VAL A 28 -3.53 9.26 12.02
CA VAL A 28 -3.17 8.21 12.94
C VAL A 28 -4.11 7.05 12.64
N GLY A 29 -3.58 5.93 12.18
CA GLY A 29 -4.26 4.64 12.29
C GLY A 29 -4.52 3.88 11.00
N THR A 30 -3.48 3.61 10.19
CA THR A 30 -3.56 2.42 9.33
C THR A 30 -3.72 1.19 10.22
N THR A 31 -2.92 1.06 11.30
CA THR A 31 -3.04 -0.01 12.31
C THR A 31 -4.49 -0.29 12.72
N VAL A 32 -5.25 0.78 13.02
CA VAL A 32 -6.66 0.68 13.41
C VAL A 32 -7.52 0.17 12.25
N LEU A 33 -7.27 0.63 11.01
CA LEU A 33 -7.91 0.07 9.82
C LEU A 33 -7.57 -1.42 9.67
N GLU A 34 -6.31 -1.85 9.81
CA GLU A 34 -5.94 -3.26 9.72
C GLU A 34 -6.65 -4.13 10.77
N LEU A 35 -6.75 -3.66 12.02
CA LEU A 35 -7.54 -4.36 13.04
C LEU A 35 -9.02 -4.44 12.66
N ALA A 36 -9.57 -3.36 12.10
CA ALA A 36 -10.95 -3.33 11.60
C ALA A 36 -11.16 -4.26 10.39
N TRP A 37 -10.14 -4.44 9.53
CA TRP A 37 -10.19 -5.46 8.46
C TRP A 37 -10.25 -6.87 9.05
N LEU A 38 -9.49 -7.15 10.12
CA LEU A 38 -9.53 -8.43 10.84
C LEU A 38 -10.82 -8.66 11.65
N ASP A 39 -11.69 -7.65 11.77
CA ASP A 39 -13.04 -7.80 12.34
C ASP A 39 -14.09 -8.12 11.27
N GLN A 40 -13.74 -8.04 9.98
CA GLN A 40 -14.65 -8.40 8.88
C GLN A 40 -14.62 -9.90 8.62
N GLU A 41 -15.61 -10.38 7.86
CA GLU A 41 -15.63 -11.78 7.41
C GLU A 41 -14.41 -12.07 6.52
N HIS A 42 -13.65 -13.11 6.88
CA HIS A 42 -12.45 -13.55 6.18
C HIS A 42 -12.11 -15.00 6.54
N ASN A 43 -11.27 -15.64 5.73
CA ASN A 43 -10.81 -17.01 5.96
C ASN A 43 -9.38 -17.12 6.53
N ILE A 44 -8.83 -16.03 7.05
CA ILE A 44 -7.48 -16.04 7.66
C ILE A 44 -7.50 -16.92 8.92
N ALA A 45 -6.55 -17.86 9.01
CA ALA A 45 -6.49 -18.81 10.12
C ALA A 45 -6.43 -18.09 11.49
N PRO A 46 -7.18 -18.53 12.51
CA PRO A 46 -7.27 -17.82 13.80
C PRO A 46 -5.92 -17.55 14.47
N ALA A 47 -4.97 -18.49 14.39
CA ALA A 47 -3.63 -18.32 14.93
C ALA A 47 -2.85 -17.19 14.24
N ILE A 48 -3.03 -17.04 12.93
CA ILE A 48 -2.43 -15.96 12.13
C ILE A 48 -3.07 -14.62 12.50
N VAL A 49 -4.40 -14.56 12.64
CA VAL A 49 -5.11 -13.35 13.11
C VAL A 49 -4.57 -12.90 14.47
N GLN A 50 -4.48 -13.82 15.43
CA GLN A 50 -3.97 -13.50 16.78
C GLN A 50 -2.53 -12.99 16.75
N ARG A 51 -1.66 -13.62 15.96
CA ARG A 51 -0.27 -13.16 15.80
C ARG A 51 -0.21 -11.78 15.17
N THR A 52 -0.94 -11.56 14.08
CA THR A 52 -0.98 -10.28 13.37
C THR A 52 -1.52 -9.16 14.27
N ARG A 53 -2.56 -9.41 15.07
CA ARG A 53 -3.07 -8.45 16.06
C ARG A 53 -2.01 -8.03 17.07
N ARG A 54 -1.34 -9.00 17.72
CA ARG A 54 -0.27 -8.71 18.68
C ARG A 54 0.85 -7.88 18.07
N LEU A 55 1.25 -8.19 16.83
CA LEU A 55 2.26 -7.42 16.11
C LEU A 55 1.79 -5.99 15.86
N ILE A 56 0.60 -5.81 15.27
CA ILE A 56 0.01 -4.52 14.94
C ILE A 56 -0.13 -3.62 16.19
N GLU A 57 -0.61 -4.18 17.30
CA GLU A 57 -0.75 -3.48 18.59
C GLU A 57 0.59 -3.01 19.16
N SER A 58 1.69 -3.68 18.84
CA SER A 58 3.04 -3.33 19.31
C SER A 58 3.76 -2.30 18.44
N TRP A 59 3.23 -1.96 17.27
CA TRP A 59 3.96 -1.14 16.30
C TRP A 59 4.15 0.31 16.74
N PRO A 60 5.34 0.89 16.50
CA PRO A 60 5.53 2.32 16.69
C PRO A 60 4.75 3.11 15.63
N THR A 61 4.24 4.28 16.00
CA THR A 61 3.55 5.20 15.09
C THR A 61 4.36 6.49 14.88
N PRO A 62 5.58 6.39 14.30
CA PRO A 62 6.35 7.60 14.03
C PRO A 62 5.66 8.45 12.95
N PRO A 63 5.86 9.77 12.96
CA PRO A 63 5.45 10.62 11.85
C PRO A 63 6.07 10.14 10.52
N ALA A 64 5.32 10.23 9.43
CA ALA A 64 5.79 9.90 8.10
C ALA A 64 5.47 11.04 7.11
N VAL A 65 6.33 11.21 6.10
CA VAL A 65 6.05 12.14 5.01
C VAL A 65 5.02 11.51 4.08
N LEU A 66 3.91 12.22 3.88
CA LEU A 66 2.83 11.75 3.00
C LEU A 66 2.92 12.47 1.64
N VAL A 67 2.79 11.69 0.58
CA VAL A 67 2.70 12.15 -0.80
C VAL A 67 1.43 11.59 -1.44
N PRO A 68 0.94 12.16 -2.56
CA PRO A 68 -0.09 11.52 -3.37
C PRO A 68 0.38 10.15 -3.83
N THR A 69 -0.39 9.11 -3.51
CA THR A 69 -0.17 7.73 -3.93
C THR A 69 -1.37 7.22 -4.71
N HIS A 70 -1.14 6.30 -5.64
CA HIS A 70 -2.21 5.66 -6.40
C HIS A 70 -3.03 4.70 -5.52
N GLY A 71 -2.37 3.97 -4.62
CA GLY A 71 -2.98 2.99 -3.72
C GLY A 71 -3.40 1.68 -4.39
N ASP A 72 -3.09 1.52 -5.68
CA ASP A 72 -3.30 0.28 -6.45
C ASP A 72 -2.31 0.17 -7.63
N TRP A 73 -1.07 0.57 -7.38
CA TRP A 73 -0.05 0.74 -8.41
C TRP A 73 0.46 -0.59 -8.95
N GLN A 74 -0.04 -1.04 -10.11
CA GLN A 74 0.40 -2.27 -10.77
C GLN A 74 0.03 -2.30 -12.27
N PRO A 75 0.59 -3.23 -13.07
CA PRO A 75 0.45 -3.26 -14.52
C PRO A 75 -0.97 -3.23 -15.07
N ARG A 76 -1.96 -3.83 -14.39
CA ARG A 76 -3.36 -3.77 -14.86
C ARG A 76 -3.94 -2.36 -14.92
N ASN A 77 -3.35 -1.43 -14.18
CA ASN A 77 -3.75 -0.02 -14.12
C ASN A 77 -2.83 0.87 -14.97
N TRP A 78 -1.94 0.27 -15.78
CA TRP A 78 -1.02 0.97 -16.66
C TRP A 78 -1.42 0.70 -18.13
N LEU A 79 -1.60 1.78 -18.88
CA LEU A 79 -1.80 1.75 -20.31
C LEU A 79 -0.52 2.24 -20.98
N VAL A 80 0.13 1.38 -21.75
CA VAL A 80 1.38 1.71 -22.44
C VAL A 80 1.09 1.93 -23.92
N HIS A 81 1.38 3.13 -24.42
CA HIS A 81 1.24 3.47 -25.83
C HIS A 81 2.39 4.36 -26.27
N GLU A 82 3.09 3.98 -27.34
CA GLU A 82 4.21 4.75 -27.90
C GLU A 82 5.28 5.17 -26.86
N GLY A 83 5.59 4.28 -25.92
CA GLY A 83 6.56 4.54 -24.86
C GLY A 83 6.06 5.44 -23.73
N VAL A 84 4.79 5.86 -23.77
CA VAL A 84 4.13 6.62 -22.71
C VAL A 84 3.33 5.66 -21.83
N VAL A 85 3.53 5.75 -20.52
CA VAL A 85 2.73 5.05 -19.52
C VAL A 85 1.66 6.01 -18.99
N THR A 86 0.41 5.69 -19.25
CA THR A 86 -0.76 6.37 -18.67
C THR A 86 -1.35 5.50 -17.57
N VAL A 87 -1.82 6.12 -16.51
CA VAL A 87 -2.31 5.42 -15.32
C VAL A 87 -3.81 5.64 -15.20
N ILE A 88 -4.55 4.59 -14.80
CA ILE A 88 -6.00 4.61 -14.62
C ILE A 88 -6.38 4.00 -13.27
N ASP A 89 -7.67 4.12 -12.89
CA ASP A 89 -8.23 3.55 -11.65
C ASP A 89 -7.67 4.15 -10.34
N PHE A 90 -7.86 5.46 -10.20
CA PHE A 90 -7.49 6.22 -8.99
C PHE A 90 -8.46 6.05 -7.81
N GLY A 91 -9.32 5.02 -7.81
CA GLY A 91 -10.33 4.82 -6.76
C GLY A 91 -9.76 4.65 -5.35
N ARG A 92 -8.48 4.28 -5.23
CA ARG A 92 -7.74 4.12 -3.96
C ARG A 92 -6.73 5.24 -3.69
N ALA A 93 -6.69 6.28 -4.52
CA ALA A 93 -5.71 7.35 -4.39
C ALA A 93 -5.88 8.09 -3.06
N ALA A 94 -4.77 8.30 -2.34
CA ALA A 94 -4.75 9.04 -1.09
C ALA A 94 -3.34 9.53 -0.75
N LEU A 95 -3.25 10.37 0.29
CA LEU A 95 -1.98 10.75 0.89
C LEU A 95 -1.44 9.62 1.77
N ARG A 96 -0.30 9.04 1.40
CA ARG A 96 0.38 7.95 2.12
C ARG A 96 1.90 8.09 1.98
N PRO A 97 2.71 7.35 2.75
CA PRO A 97 4.13 7.24 2.45
C PRO A 97 4.36 6.72 1.03
N ALA A 98 5.36 7.27 0.33
CA ALA A 98 5.61 6.99 -1.09
C ALA A 98 5.84 5.51 -1.38
N TYR A 99 6.44 4.78 -0.44
CA TYR A 99 6.69 3.34 -0.57
C TYR A 99 5.40 2.51 -0.68
N THR A 100 4.23 3.02 -0.30
CA THR A 100 2.99 2.22 -0.33
C THR A 100 2.58 1.77 -1.74
N ASP A 101 2.92 2.54 -2.78
CA ASP A 101 2.71 2.13 -4.18
C ASP A 101 3.67 1.00 -4.63
N PHE A 102 4.68 0.65 -3.83
CA PHE A 102 5.58 -0.46 -4.10
C PHE A 102 5.05 -1.78 -3.53
N GLU A 103 4.12 -1.76 -2.58
CA GLU A 103 3.66 -2.94 -1.84
C GLU A 103 3.15 -4.04 -2.79
N ARG A 104 2.33 -3.65 -3.78
CA ARG A 104 1.78 -4.58 -4.78
C ARG A 104 2.81 -5.08 -5.77
N LEU A 105 3.67 -4.19 -6.26
CA LEU A 105 4.76 -4.58 -7.15
C LEU A 105 5.69 -5.60 -6.49
N ALA A 106 6.04 -5.37 -5.22
CA ALA A 106 6.87 -6.27 -4.44
C ALA A 106 6.24 -7.66 -4.26
N ALA A 107 4.94 -7.70 -3.96
CA ALA A 107 4.21 -8.96 -3.75
C ALA A 107 3.90 -9.73 -5.03
N GLN A 108 4.03 -9.11 -6.21
CA GLN A 108 3.64 -9.70 -7.49
C GLN A 108 4.76 -9.64 -8.52
N GLN A 109 4.99 -8.48 -9.14
CA GLN A 109 5.88 -8.35 -10.29
C GLN A 109 7.34 -8.60 -9.91
N PHE A 110 7.83 -8.01 -8.81
CA PHE A 110 9.20 -8.23 -8.36
C PHE A 110 9.43 -9.65 -7.84
N LEU A 111 8.40 -10.26 -7.26
CA LEU A 111 8.46 -11.67 -6.85
C LEU A 111 8.53 -12.60 -8.07
N ALA A 112 7.75 -12.32 -9.12
CA ALA A 112 7.74 -13.11 -10.34
C ALA A 112 9.02 -12.95 -11.17
N ASP A 113 9.57 -11.74 -11.22
CA ASP A 113 10.83 -11.41 -11.88
C ASP A 113 11.65 -10.45 -11.00
N PRO A 114 12.62 -10.98 -10.23
CA PRO A 114 13.46 -10.19 -9.34
C PRO A 114 14.33 -9.14 -10.04
N SER A 115 14.53 -9.23 -11.35
CA SER A 115 15.28 -8.21 -12.10
C SER A 115 14.51 -6.88 -12.25
N LEU A 116 13.18 -6.91 -12.10
CA LEU A 116 12.34 -5.72 -12.22
C LEU A 116 12.50 -4.75 -11.06
N GLU A 117 12.77 -5.22 -9.85
CA GLU A 117 12.91 -4.37 -8.68
C GLU A 117 14.07 -3.35 -8.81
N PRO A 118 15.32 -3.77 -9.08
CA PRO A 118 16.41 -2.81 -9.26
C PRO A 118 16.20 -1.91 -10.48
N ALA A 119 15.59 -2.40 -11.56
CA ALA A 119 15.27 -1.59 -12.74
C ALA A 119 14.22 -0.51 -12.43
N PHE A 120 13.18 -0.87 -11.67
CA PHE A 120 12.12 0.06 -11.26
C PHE A 120 12.69 1.13 -10.33
N LEU A 121 13.49 0.74 -9.34
CA LEU A 121 14.15 1.67 -8.41
C LEU A 121 15.10 2.62 -9.13
N ALA A 122 15.88 2.13 -10.10
CA ALA A 122 16.76 2.98 -10.90
C ALA A 122 15.99 4.07 -11.66
N GLY A 123 14.79 3.75 -12.18
CA GLY A 123 13.92 4.74 -12.82
C GLY A 123 13.19 5.66 -11.83
N TYR A 124 12.88 5.17 -10.62
CA TYR A 124 12.20 5.94 -9.58
C TYR A 124 13.12 6.97 -8.90
N GLY A 125 14.41 6.67 -8.80
CA GLY A 125 15.41 7.49 -8.13
C GLY A 125 15.76 6.95 -6.74
N THR A 126 15.63 7.79 -5.70
CA THR A 126 15.89 7.34 -4.32
C THR A 126 14.83 6.34 -3.89
N ASP A 127 15.27 5.19 -3.36
CA ASP A 127 14.37 4.19 -2.79
C ASP A 127 13.54 4.82 -1.65
N PRO A 128 12.20 4.89 -1.77
CA PRO A 128 11.35 5.51 -0.76
C PRO A 128 11.09 4.60 0.43
N ARG A 129 11.52 3.33 0.39
CA ARG A 129 11.22 2.34 1.42
C ARG A 129 12.08 2.55 2.65
N GLU A 130 11.40 2.65 3.80
CA GLU A 130 12.06 2.71 5.10
C GLU A 130 12.17 1.31 5.69
N ARG A 131 13.37 0.92 6.13
CA ARG A 131 13.68 -0.43 6.64
C ARG A 131 12.69 -0.93 7.71
N GLU A 132 12.27 -0.05 8.62
CA GLU A 132 11.38 -0.42 9.74
C GLU A 132 9.90 -0.31 9.38
N ALA A 133 9.53 0.55 8.42
CA ALA A 133 8.14 0.74 8.01
C ALA A 133 7.71 -0.26 6.94
N TRP A 134 8.64 -0.67 6.08
CA TRP A 134 8.37 -1.51 4.92
C TRP A 134 7.73 -2.87 5.27
N PRO A 135 8.27 -3.67 6.22
CA PRO A 135 7.61 -4.92 6.61
C PRO A 135 6.19 -4.73 7.14
N ARG A 136 5.93 -3.64 7.86
CA ARG A 136 4.59 -3.32 8.41
C ARG A 136 3.61 -2.98 7.31
N ALA A 137 4.10 -2.22 6.33
CA ALA A 137 3.38 -1.85 5.12
C ALA A 137 2.98 -3.08 4.28
N GLN A 138 3.92 -4.02 4.11
CA GLN A 138 3.67 -5.29 3.43
C GLN A 138 2.63 -6.14 4.15
N LEU A 139 2.71 -6.26 5.49
CA LEU A 139 1.71 -7.01 6.26
C LEU A 139 0.32 -6.38 6.16
N ARG A 140 0.24 -5.05 6.19
CA ARG A 140 -1.01 -4.30 5.99
C ARG A 140 -1.65 -4.61 4.64
N GLU A 141 -0.92 -4.49 3.54
CA GLU A 141 -1.48 -4.76 2.21
C GLU A 141 -1.88 -6.22 2.05
N ALA A 142 -1.13 -7.14 2.67
CA ALA A 142 -1.45 -8.56 2.71
C ALA A 142 -2.78 -8.85 3.42
N VAL A 143 -3.00 -8.27 4.60
CA VAL A 143 -4.27 -8.40 5.35
C VAL A 143 -5.43 -7.82 4.55
N GLY A 144 -5.29 -6.59 4.05
CA GLY A 144 -6.33 -5.95 3.23
C GLY A 144 -6.68 -6.77 1.99
N THR A 145 -5.66 -7.33 1.32
CA THR A 145 -5.85 -8.20 0.16
C THR A 145 -6.62 -9.48 0.51
N ALA A 146 -6.21 -10.18 1.56
CA ALA A 146 -6.85 -11.44 1.97
C ALA A 146 -8.31 -11.25 2.36
N VAL A 147 -8.61 -10.22 3.18
CA VAL A 147 -9.99 -9.95 3.62
C VAL A 147 -10.86 -9.47 2.46
N TYR A 148 -10.36 -8.57 1.61
CA TYR A 148 -11.12 -8.11 0.44
C TYR A 148 -11.43 -9.26 -0.52
N ALA A 149 -10.43 -10.10 -0.84
CA ALA A 149 -10.59 -11.20 -1.78
C ALA A 149 -11.66 -12.22 -1.31
N PHE A 150 -11.67 -12.53 -0.01
CA PHE A 150 -12.71 -13.37 0.58
C PHE A 150 -14.11 -12.75 0.41
N ARG A 151 -14.25 -11.45 0.71
CA ARG A 151 -15.55 -10.75 0.63
C ARG A 151 -16.12 -10.70 -0.77
N VAL A 152 -15.29 -10.63 -1.81
CA VAL A 152 -15.73 -10.63 -3.21
C VAL A 152 -15.85 -12.05 -3.79
N GLY A 153 -15.53 -13.09 -3.01
CA GLY A 153 -15.62 -14.49 -3.43
C GLY A 153 -14.57 -14.90 -4.48
N ASP A 154 -13.45 -14.18 -4.55
CA ASP A 154 -12.37 -14.48 -5.50
C ASP A 154 -11.32 -15.39 -4.86
N GLY A 155 -11.49 -16.70 -5.07
CA GLY A 155 -10.62 -17.71 -4.46
C GLY A 155 -9.16 -17.68 -4.96
N GLU A 156 -8.89 -17.20 -6.18
CA GLU A 156 -7.50 -17.03 -6.66
C GLU A 156 -6.82 -15.89 -5.93
N PHE A 157 -7.53 -14.77 -5.81
CA PHE A 157 -7.04 -13.59 -5.11
C PHE A 157 -6.94 -13.83 -3.61
N GLU A 158 -7.83 -14.65 -3.04
CA GLU A 158 -7.79 -15.05 -1.63
C GLU A 158 -6.52 -15.86 -1.36
N ARG A 159 -6.21 -16.86 -2.20
CA ARG A 159 -4.95 -17.62 -2.12
C ARG A 159 -3.72 -16.71 -2.22
N GLN A 160 -3.77 -15.67 -3.05
CA GLN A 160 -2.71 -14.67 -3.10
C GLN A 160 -2.59 -13.91 -1.77
N GLY A 161 -3.69 -13.41 -1.23
CA GLY A 161 -3.71 -12.74 0.07
C GLY A 161 -3.12 -13.60 1.19
N HIS A 162 -3.49 -14.89 1.25
CA HIS A 162 -2.91 -15.83 2.22
C HIS A 162 -1.39 -16.00 2.07
N ARG A 163 -0.88 -16.13 0.84
CA ARG A 163 0.56 -16.19 0.60
C ARG A 163 1.24 -14.90 1.04
N MET A 164 0.70 -13.74 0.67
CA MET A 164 1.23 -12.43 1.07
C MET A 164 1.29 -12.29 2.59
N VAL A 165 0.27 -12.75 3.33
CA VAL A 165 0.27 -12.69 4.81
C VAL A 165 1.37 -13.58 5.38
N ALA A 166 1.48 -14.81 4.89
CA ALA A 166 2.52 -15.74 5.35
C ALA A 166 3.94 -15.20 5.05
N ASP A 167 4.13 -14.61 3.88
CA ASP A 167 5.40 -14.04 3.45
C ASP A 167 5.79 -12.81 4.28
N ALA A 168 4.84 -11.89 4.50
CA ALA A 168 5.07 -10.69 5.32
C ALA A 168 5.40 -11.05 6.78
N LEU A 169 4.76 -12.08 7.34
CA LEU A 169 5.05 -12.53 8.71
C LEU A 169 6.45 -13.10 8.90
N ARG A 170 7.15 -13.54 7.83
CA ARG A 170 8.56 -13.97 7.94
C ARG A 170 9.51 -12.83 8.30
N ALA A 171 9.12 -11.57 8.05
CA ALA A 171 9.89 -10.40 8.45
C ALA A 171 9.75 -10.07 9.96
N PHE A 172 8.86 -10.76 10.68
CA PHE A 172 8.60 -10.58 12.11
C PHE A 172 8.83 -11.89 12.87
N PRO A 173 10.09 -12.33 13.06
CA PRO A 173 10.37 -13.52 13.86
C PRO A 173 9.84 -13.37 15.29
N ASP A 174 9.51 -14.50 15.91
CA ASP A 174 8.99 -14.57 17.28
C ASP A 174 10.02 -14.13 18.34
#